data_AF-A0A1A9VYC9-F1
#
_entry.id   AF-A0A1A9VYC9-F1
#
_cell.length_a   1.000
_cell.length_b   1.000
_cell.length_c   1.000
_cell.angle_alpha   90.00
_cell.angle_beta   90.00
_cell.angle_gamma   90.00
#
_symmetry.space_group_name_H-M   'P 1'
#
loop_
_entity.id
_entity.type
_entity.pdbx_description
1 polymer ?
#
loop_
_entity_poly.entity_id
_entity_poly.type
_entity_poly.pdbx_seq_one_letter_code
_entity_poly.pdbx_strand_id
1 'polypeptide(L)'
;MRNILKRNSKTVNVGPLDYSEKQTEKEVETYKPISEDIKKDDSSSIKAENGFEKTSLPPVENLALKSEVHSTTEPKMTQEDTVNDGADEQMLRVEDNDKLTGKRDEVKFIKGDHQNGDAKIDIGGTPTPAFTGMTKEELMKYANDPFWVRLRWIFFITFWFIWLAMLGGAIFIIIDAPKCAAPAPLPWYKRGLLAKFSTFSVAEDDIVKVQKMKAAGAIYELPAEFTYTVRDTDVEKKIKDIVNRYNDIDVHVVFDIVPNFVPKQSRIMTEAIADETKRSAFIWIEKPEAPNKWLSLVNGSAWSEVLPGNYVLSQFGDGLYDLHMNDTIVKRELSDVLRHLAALGVKGIRMKNSKFYILSKNIQDEIPSGNTQYDLTQYGFWTHTHTTFQEGLGDTLYEYKAIFENSTDDALFTVAEDMIRPEVYKTHNGEMSVDIPMYGRFVQNLGSEAHLSANTELMRKMVTGAWLQWNLEDINKIASDNPSAIIYFLSLLPGTPILPADGLDKLNGSMYKHIAQLRSSPSYMHGDFHTFDSEHLLAYARIKSGNPGYFVVYNPTEVERKGNFTLQGLPEKMSLHSFSDNFIISSNNTKSNILTDELEVSPGSTVILSYVPLKSD
;
A
#
# COMPACT_ATOMS: atom_id res chain seq x y z
N MET A 1 -35.82 3.02 25.76
CA MET A 1 -35.64 2.85 24.30
C MET A 1 -34.69 1.72 23.85
N ARG A 2 -34.11 0.86 24.73
CA ARG A 2 -33.04 -0.09 24.31
C ARG A 2 -33.47 -1.45 23.70
N ASN A 3 -34.77 -1.80 23.65
CA ASN A 3 -35.20 -3.21 23.44
C ASN A 3 -35.87 -3.54 22.10
N ILE A 4 -35.91 -2.65 21.10
CA ILE A 4 -36.58 -2.92 19.82
C ILE A 4 -35.60 -3.32 18.70
N LEU A 5 -34.40 -2.72 18.63
CA LEU A 5 -33.45 -2.94 17.53
C LEU A 5 -32.67 -4.27 17.58
N LYS A 6 -32.64 -4.97 18.73
CA LYS A 6 -31.93 -6.26 18.88
C LYS A 6 -32.52 -7.46 18.11
N ARG A 7 -33.50 -7.24 17.23
CA ARG A 7 -34.04 -8.28 16.31
C ARG A 7 -33.68 -8.09 14.84
N ASN A 8 -33.22 -6.90 14.42
CA ASN A 8 -32.95 -6.60 13.01
C ASN A 8 -31.46 -6.43 12.68
N SER A 9 -30.55 -6.75 13.62
CA SER A 9 -29.10 -6.80 13.34
C SER A 9 -28.70 -8.07 12.56
N LYS A 10 -29.31 -8.27 11.38
CA LYS A 10 -28.71 -9.05 10.31
C LYS A 10 -27.82 -8.11 9.51
N THR A 11 -26.52 -8.37 9.49
CA THR A 11 -25.66 -7.87 8.41
C THR A 11 -26.19 -8.40 7.09
N VAL A 12 -26.78 -7.54 6.27
CA VAL A 12 -27.24 -7.90 4.92
C VAL A 12 -26.00 -8.04 4.06
N ASN A 13 -25.42 -9.24 4.06
CA ASN A 13 -24.28 -9.58 3.25
C ASN A 13 -24.77 -9.74 1.80
N VAL A 14 -24.69 -8.66 1.02
CA VAL A 14 -25.13 -8.62 -0.38
C VAL A 14 -24.17 -9.47 -1.22
N GLY A 15 -24.49 -10.75 -1.36
CA GLY A 15 -23.74 -11.65 -2.23
C GLY A 15 -23.72 -11.12 -3.67
N PRO A 16 -22.61 -11.29 -4.41
CA PRO A 16 -22.51 -10.80 -5.77
C PRO A 16 -23.53 -11.50 -6.68
N LEU A 17 -24.38 -10.72 -7.34
CA LEU A 17 -25.27 -11.22 -8.40
C LEU A 17 -24.41 -11.68 -9.59
N ASP A 18 -24.57 -12.94 -9.97
CA ASP A 18 -23.79 -13.57 -11.02
C ASP A 18 -24.33 -13.20 -12.41
N TYR A 19 -23.55 -12.42 -13.16
CA TYR A 19 -23.87 -11.98 -14.52
C TYR A 19 -22.96 -12.71 -15.53
N SER A 20 -23.30 -13.96 -15.83
CA SER A 20 -22.70 -14.71 -16.93
C SER A 20 -23.25 -14.22 -18.27
N GLU A 21 -22.41 -13.54 -19.06
CA GLU A 21 -22.69 -13.35 -20.48
C GLU A 21 -22.71 -14.71 -21.19
N LYS A 22 -23.76 -14.99 -21.97
CA LYS A 22 -23.84 -16.15 -22.86
C LYS A 22 -23.98 -15.72 -24.31
N GLN A 23 -22.91 -15.92 -25.08
CA GLN A 23 -23.07 -16.08 -26.53
C GLN A 23 -23.72 -17.43 -26.83
N THR A 24 -24.54 -17.46 -27.88
CA THR A 24 -25.40 -18.61 -28.22
C THR A 24 -24.79 -19.49 -29.29
N GLU A 25 -24.82 -20.81 -29.06
CA GLU A 25 -25.05 -21.77 -30.14
C GLU A 25 -25.82 -23.00 -29.62
N LYS A 26 -26.37 -23.79 -30.54
CA LYS A 26 -27.15 -25.02 -30.29
C LYS A 26 -26.21 -26.24 -30.48
N GLU A 27 -26.47 -27.46 -29.99
CA GLU A 27 -27.73 -28.20 -30.09
C GLU A 27 -27.79 -29.42 -29.15
N VAL A 28 -29.02 -29.76 -28.71
CA VAL A 28 -29.57 -31.04 -28.20
C VAL A 28 -28.61 -32.21 -27.86
N GLU A 29 -28.64 -32.69 -26.60
CA GLU A 29 -29.23 -34.03 -26.34
C GLU A 29 -29.74 -34.29 -24.91
N THR A 30 -30.62 -35.29 -24.84
CA THR A 30 -31.59 -35.66 -23.80
C THR A 30 -30.99 -36.38 -22.59
N TYR A 31 -31.52 -36.17 -21.37
CA TYR A 31 -31.99 -37.27 -20.49
C TYR A 31 -32.97 -36.78 -19.40
N LYS A 32 -33.80 -37.68 -18.85
CA LYS A 32 -34.88 -37.40 -17.89
C LYS A 32 -34.67 -38.04 -16.49
N PRO A 33 -35.34 -37.55 -15.43
CA PRO A 33 -34.95 -37.77 -14.04
C PRO A 33 -35.55 -39.02 -13.38
N ILE A 34 -35.07 -39.33 -12.16
CA ILE A 34 -35.72 -40.24 -11.20
C ILE A 34 -35.94 -39.51 -9.87
N SER A 35 -37.04 -39.90 -9.23
CA SER A 35 -37.82 -39.26 -8.17
C SER A 35 -37.16 -38.90 -6.83
N GLU A 36 -37.88 -38.02 -6.12
CA GLU A 36 -38.00 -37.96 -4.66
C GLU A 36 -38.10 -39.37 -4.02
N ASP A 37 -37.59 -39.54 -2.79
CA ASP A 37 -38.42 -39.61 -1.57
C ASP A 37 -37.52 -39.72 -0.31
N ILE A 38 -38.01 -39.26 0.85
CA ILE A 38 -37.87 -39.86 2.20
C ILE A 38 -38.37 -38.89 3.28
N LYS A 39 -39.01 -39.46 4.31
CA LYS A 39 -39.78 -38.76 5.33
C LYS A 39 -38.98 -38.56 6.62
N LYS A 40 -39.09 -37.35 7.17
CA LYS A 40 -39.74 -37.01 8.46
C LYS A 40 -39.64 -38.00 9.64
N ASP A 41 -39.50 -37.39 10.83
CA ASP A 41 -39.73 -37.93 12.18
C ASP A 41 -38.68 -38.97 12.67
N ASP A 42 -38.37 -39.11 13.97
CA ASP A 42 -38.95 -38.51 15.18
C ASP A 42 -37.88 -38.22 16.27
N SER A 43 -38.35 -37.69 17.39
CA SER A 43 -37.71 -37.20 18.61
C SER A 43 -36.94 -38.22 19.46
N SER A 44 -36.03 -37.71 20.30
CA SER A 44 -36.14 -37.87 21.77
C SER A 44 -35.08 -37.01 22.50
N SER A 45 -35.19 -36.92 23.82
CA SER A 45 -34.36 -36.09 24.70
C SER A 45 -33.82 -36.92 25.87
N ILE A 46 -32.78 -36.43 26.59
CA ILE A 46 -32.75 -36.35 28.07
C ILE A 46 -31.41 -35.76 28.62
N LYS A 47 -31.57 -34.74 29.47
CA LYS A 47 -30.80 -34.26 30.66
C LYS A 47 -29.26 -34.31 30.75
N ALA A 48 -28.74 -33.36 31.55
CA ALA A 48 -27.39 -33.31 32.12
C ALA A 48 -27.40 -33.62 33.63
N GLU A 49 -26.22 -33.79 34.24
CA GLU A 49 -26.02 -33.68 35.70
C GLU A 49 -24.60 -33.14 36.06
N ASN A 50 -24.25 -33.02 37.35
CA ASN A 50 -23.32 -32.00 37.87
C ASN A 50 -22.06 -32.52 38.61
N GLY A 51 -21.09 -31.61 38.84
CA GLY A 51 -19.94 -31.75 39.75
C GLY A 51 -18.70 -31.04 39.17
N PHE A 52 -18.14 -29.92 39.65
CA PHE A 52 -18.12 -29.20 40.94
C PHE A 52 -17.14 -29.75 41.99
N GLU A 53 -15.95 -29.12 42.09
CA GLU A 53 -15.30 -28.84 43.38
C GLU A 53 -14.39 -27.58 43.29
N LYS A 54 -13.99 -27.03 44.45
CA LYS A 54 -13.14 -25.82 44.61
C LYS A 54 -12.16 -26.03 45.78
N THR A 55 -10.94 -25.52 45.67
CA THR A 55 -10.03 -25.06 46.78
C THR A 55 -8.65 -24.70 46.17
N SER A 56 -7.71 -24.05 46.85
CA SER A 56 -7.68 -22.73 47.54
C SER A 56 -6.26 -22.49 48.11
N LEU A 57 -5.71 -21.27 48.00
CA LEU A 57 -4.45 -20.80 48.64
C LEU A 57 -4.58 -20.73 50.19
N PRO A 58 -3.54 -20.44 51.04
CA PRO A 58 -2.13 -19.99 50.84
C PRO A 58 -1.13 -20.98 51.57
N PRO A 59 -0.01 -20.67 52.30
CA PRO A 59 0.81 -19.45 52.48
C PRO A 59 2.37 -19.56 52.54
N VAL A 60 3.01 -18.40 52.30
CA VAL A 60 4.21 -17.75 52.93
C VAL A 60 5.06 -18.48 54.01
N GLU A 61 6.40 -18.48 53.83
CA GLU A 61 7.38 -17.91 54.81
C GLU A 61 8.76 -17.53 54.20
N ASN A 62 9.65 -16.90 54.99
CA ASN A 62 10.92 -16.24 54.57
C ASN A 62 12.18 -16.96 55.09
N LEU A 63 13.37 -16.66 54.52
CA LEU A 63 14.66 -16.76 55.22
C LEU A 63 15.77 -15.89 54.58
N ALA A 64 16.74 -15.44 55.39
CA ALA A 64 17.85 -14.53 55.04
C ALA A 64 19.02 -14.74 56.05
N LEU A 65 20.13 -13.99 56.15
CA LEU A 65 20.60 -12.69 55.61
C LEU A 65 22.15 -12.63 55.78
N LYS A 66 22.91 -11.95 54.88
CA LYS A 66 24.24 -11.27 55.12
C LYS A 66 24.83 -10.72 53.80
N SER A 67 25.09 -9.41 53.62
CA SER A 67 26.16 -8.51 54.18
C SER A 67 27.49 -8.60 53.40
N GLU A 68 28.22 -7.56 53.01
CA GLU A 68 28.16 -6.07 53.09
C GLU A 68 29.00 -5.52 51.88
N VAL A 69 29.09 -4.24 51.50
CA VAL A 69 29.63 -3.04 52.18
C VAL A 69 29.17 -1.75 51.44
N HIS A 70 29.26 -0.59 52.12
CA HIS A 70 28.98 0.80 51.68
C HIS A 70 30.00 1.34 50.61
N SER A 71 29.92 2.54 49.98
CA SER A 71 29.15 3.79 50.21
C SER A 71 29.09 4.72 48.97
N THR A 72 28.16 5.69 48.96
CA THR A 72 28.08 7.02 48.28
C THR A 72 29.24 7.55 47.40
N THR A 73 29.05 8.36 46.33
CA THR A 73 28.00 9.38 46.05
C THR A 73 27.79 9.67 44.53
N GLU A 74 26.67 10.30 44.16
CA GLU A 74 26.36 10.95 42.85
C GLU A 74 27.12 12.32 42.67
N PRO A 75 26.94 13.17 41.61
CA PRO A 75 25.97 13.11 40.49
C PRO A 75 26.36 13.62 39.07
N LYS A 76 25.41 13.44 38.13
CA LYS A 76 25.05 14.27 36.94
C LYS A 76 25.93 14.31 35.67
N MET A 77 25.25 14.05 34.54
CA MET A 77 25.14 14.83 33.27
C MET A 77 26.43 15.31 32.56
N THR A 78 26.56 15.26 31.22
CA THR A 78 25.51 15.19 30.17
C THR A 78 26.00 14.48 28.89
N GLN A 79 25.04 13.96 28.13
CA GLN A 79 25.01 13.71 26.67
C GLN A 79 26.17 14.24 25.81
N GLU A 80 26.74 13.38 24.97
CA GLU A 80 27.32 13.76 23.66
C GLU A 80 27.20 12.58 22.68
N ASP A 81 26.72 12.84 21.46
CA ASP A 81 26.47 11.83 20.42
C ASP A 81 27.69 11.68 19.50
N THR A 82 28.21 10.46 19.31
CA THR A 82 29.23 10.18 18.29
C THR A 82 28.91 8.92 17.49
N VAL A 83 28.57 9.11 16.21
CA VAL A 83 28.71 8.07 15.18
C VAL A 83 29.75 8.53 14.18
N ASN A 84 30.91 7.88 14.28
CA ASN A 84 32.02 7.91 13.36
C ASN A 84 31.61 7.73 11.89
N ASP A 85 32.18 8.54 10.99
CA ASP A 85 32.87 8.00 9.82
C ASP A 85 34.14 8.81 9.51
N GLY A 86 35.15 8.18 8.90
CA GLY A 86 36.53 8.66 8.91
C GLY A 86 37.23 8.72 7.56
N ALA A 87 38.19 9.65 7.44
CA ALA A 87 39.16 9.72 6.34
C ALA A 87 40.44 10.42 6.81
N ASP A 88 41.38 9.65 7.38
CA ASP A 88 42.71 10.16 7.76
C ASP A 88 43.64 10.26 6.54
N GLU A 89 44.09 11.47 6.18
CA GLU A 89 45.37 11.67 5.49
C GLU A 89 46.19 12.75 6.20
N GLN A 90 47.32 12.34 6.79
CA GLN A 90 48.18 13.19 7.59
C GLN A 90 49.15 14.01 6.72
N MET A 91 48.97 15.33 6.65
CA MET A 91 50.01 16.22 6.14
C MET A 91 51.02 16.58 7.25
N LEU A 92 52.28 16.21 7.01
CA LEU A 92 53.41 16.55 7.89
C LEU A 92 53.63 18.06 7.98
N ARG A 93 53.86 18.55 9.21
CA ARG A 93 54.25 19.95 9.45
C ARG A 93 55.68 20.21 8.97
N VAL A 94 55.86 21.40 8.40
CA VAL A 94 57.18 22.03 8.26
C VAL A 94 57.47 22.79 9.55
N GLU A 95 58.69 22.67 10.08
CA GLU A 95 59.24 23.60 11.08
C GLU A 95 60.46 24.30 10.49
N ASP A 96 60.62 25.58 10.83
CA ASP A 96 61.63 26.47 10.25
C ASP A 96 63.05 26.17 10.72
N ASN A 97 64.04 26.55 9.90
CA ASN A 97 65.45 26.35 10.21
C ASN A 97 66.29 27.54 9.68
N ASP A 98 66.83 28.36 10.59
CA ASP A 98 67.64 29.54 10.25
C ASP A 98 68.77 29.77 11.27
N LYS A 99 70.00 30.03 10.75
CA LYS A 99 71.29 30.23 11.45
C LYS A 99 71.79 29.01 12.25
N LEU A 100 73.06 28.60 12.15
CA LEU A 100 74.27 29.43 12.21
C LEU A 100 75.46 28.89 11.38
N THR A 101 76.50 29.69 11.25
CA THR A 101 77.68 29.45 10.39
C THR A 101 78.86 28.80 11.12
N GLY A 102 79.60 27.90 10.45
CA GLY A 102 80.88 27.37 10.97
C GLY A 102 81.67 26.54 9.96
N LYS A 103 82.78 27.08 9.45
CA LYS A 103 83.80 26.31 8.69
C LYS A 103 84.81 25.66 9.64
N ARG A 104 85.22 24.43 9.35
CA ARG A 104 86.63 23.98 9.33
C ARG A 104 86.77 22.56 8.80
N ASP A 105 87.77 22.35 7.96
CA ASP A 105 88.22 21.03 7.49
C ASP A 105 89.23 20.44 8.47
N GLU A 106 89.11 19.15 8.80
CA GLU A 106 90.20 18.35 9.37
C GLU A 106 90.32 17.01 8.63
N VAL A 107 91.55 16.48 8.54
CA VAL A 107 91.89 15.36 7.67
C VAL A 107 92.95 14.50 8.35
N LYS A 108 92.76 13.16 8.45
CA LYS A 108 93.70 12.12 7.96
C LYS A 108 93.50 10.68 8.49
N PHE A 109 93.63 9.76 7.53
CA PHE A 109 94.27 8.43 7.57
C PHE A 109 93.80 7.34 8.55
N ILE A 110 93.36 6.22 7.95
CA ILE A 110 93.70 4.85 8.39
C ILE A 110 94.81 4.34 7.44
N LYS A 111 95.66 3.39 7.89
CA LYS A 111 96.89 2.99 7.18
C LYS A 111 97.17 1.48 7.28
N GLY A 112 97.49 0.86 6.13
CA GLY A 112 97.90 -0.55 6.02
C GLY A 112 96.73 -1.53 5.83
N ASP A 113 96.96 -2.75 5.32
CA ASP A 113 98.18 -3.28 4.70
C ASP A 113 97.87 -4.50 3.81
N HIS A 114 98.39 -4.55 2.57
CA HIS A 114 98.38 -5.74 1.70
C HIS A 114 99.46 -5.61 0.62
N GLN A 115 100.20 -6.71 0.37
CA GLN A 115 101.27 -6.80 -0.62
C GLN A 115 100.81 -7.49 -1.91
N ASN A 116 101.46 -7.13 -3.02
CA ASN A 116 101.58 -7.86 -4.30
C ASN A 116 100.27 -8.35 -4.99
N GLY A 117 99.90 -7.88 -6.17
CA GLY A 117 100.48 -6.82 -7.00
C GLY A 117 100.30 -7.09 -8.49
N ASP A 118 99.80 -6.12 -9.24
CA ASP A 118 99.89 -6.09 -10.70
C ASP A 118 99.84 -4.63 -11.22
N ALA A 119 100.09 -4.42 -12.51
CA ALA A 119 100.48 -3.12 -13.06
C ALA A 119 99.40 -2.01 -12.99
N LYS A 120 99.79 -0.84 -12.44
CA LYS A 120 98.97 0.38 -12.46
C LYS A 120 99.04 1.07 -13.83
N ILE A 121 97.94 0.99 -14.59
CA ILE A 121 97.70 1.84 -15.76
C ILE A 121 96.70 2.92 -15.36
N ASP A 122 97.15 4.16 -15.22
CA ASP A 122 96.28 5.32 -15.01
C ASP A 122 95.54 5.68 -16.31
N ILE A 123 94.34 5.11 -16.49
CA ILE A 123 93.38 5.65 -17.45
C ILE A 123 92.80 6.94 -16.86
N GLY A 124 92.95 8.04 -17.58
CA GLY A 124 92.55 9.38 -17.14
C GLY A 124 91.08 9.47 -16.73
N GLY A 125 90.81 10.23 -15.67
CA GLY A 125 89.53 10.21 -14.98
C GLY A 125 88.32 10.58 -15.85
N THR A 126 87.33 9.71 -15.86
CA THR A 126 85.95 10.05 -16.23
C THR A 126 85.28 10.71 -15.02
N PRO A 127 84.72 11.92 -15.15
CA PRO A 127 84.08 12.60 -14.02
C PRO A 127 82.78 11.88 -13.66
N THR A 128 82.48 11.81 -12.36
CA THR A 128 81.11 11.59 -11.87
C THR A 128 80.18 12.61 -12.54
N PRO A 129 79.00 12.22 -13.03
CA PRO A 129 78.09 13.16 -13.70
C PRO A 129 77.76 14.31 -12.75
N ALA A 130 78.19 15.51 -13.11
CA ALA A 130 77.98 16.70 -12.29
C ALA A 130 76.48 16.97 -12.12
N PHE A 131 76.11 17.50 -10.95
CA PHE A 131 74.75 17.95 -10.66
C PHE A 131 74.24 18.86 -11.77
N THR A 132 73.24 18.40 -12.54
CA THR A 132 72.74 19.07 -13.76
C THR A 132 71.78 20.24 -13.47
N GLY A 133 71.80 20.77 -12.24
CA GLY A 133 71.12 22.02 -11.87
C GLY A 133 72.13 23.17 -11.78
N MET A 134 71.78 24.34 -12.31
CA MET A 134 72.51 25.58 -12.00
C MET A 134 72.48 25.85 -10.50
N THR A 135 73.59 26.35 -9.95
CA THR A 135 73.59 26.91 -8.60
C THR A 135 72.68 28.14 -8.54
N LYS A 136 72.23 28.54 -7.34
CA LYS A 136 71.36 29.72 -7.14
C LYS A 136 71.94 30.99 -7.82
N GLU A 137 73.26 31.15 -7.77
CA GLU A 137 74.00 32.30 -8.30
C GLU A 137 74.11 32.29 -9.83
N GLU A 138 74.08 31.11 -10.46
CA GLU A 138 74.02 30.96 -11.92
C GLU A 138 72.59 31.09 -12.43
N LEU A 139 71.64 30.44 -11.75
CA LEU A 139 70.23 30.48 -12.08
C LEU A 139 69.70 31.92 -12.06
N MET A 140 70.08 32.73 -11.06
CA MET A 140 69.64 34.14 -10.95
C MET A 140 70.12 35.04 -12.10
N LYS A 141 71.15 34.65 -12.86
CA LYS A 141 71.60 35.38 -14.07
C LYS A 141 70.61 35.21 -15.23
N TYR A 142 69.99 34.03 -15.36
CA TYR A 142 69.09 33.68 -16.46
C TYR A 142 67.60 33.72 -16.08
N ALA A 143 67.25 33.53 -14.79
CA ALA A 143 65.88 33.49 -14.30
C ALA A 143 65.13 34.84 -14.35
N ASN A 144 65.86 35.92 -14.64
CA ASN A 144 65.38 37.29 -14.82
C ASN A 144 65.43 37.77 -16.28
N ASP A 145 65.76 36.88 -17.22
CA ASP A 145 65.68 37.17 -18.66
C ASP A 145 64.24 37.56 -19.05
N PRO A 146 64.03 38.62 -19.86
CA PRO A 146 62.70 39.01 -20.35
C PRO A 146 61.87 37.87 -20.95
N PHE A 147 62.48 36.86 -21.57
CA PHE A 147 61.78 35.66 -22.04
C PHE A 147 61.24 34.80 -20.89
N TRP A 148 62.11 34.38 -19.96
CA TRP A 148 61.73 33.51 -18.84
C TRP A 148 60.76 34.18 -17.87
N VAL A 149 60.89 35.50 -17.66
CA VAL A 149 59.95 36.29 -16.85
C VAL A 149 58.57 36.32 -17.53
N ARG A 150 58.50 36.61 -18.84
CA ARG A 150 57.22 36.58 -19.58
C ARG A 150 56.58 35.20 -19.57
N LEU A 151 57.35 34.14 -19.81
CA LEU A 151 56.84 32.77 -19.82
C LEU A 151 56.28 32.34 -18.45
N ARG A 152 56.95 32.72 -17.35
CA ARG A 152 56.45 32.48 -15.98
C ARG A 152 55.14 33.22 -15.73
N TRP A 153 55.03 34.48 -16.14
CA TRP A 153 53.80 35.26 -16.02
C TRP A 153 52.66 34.72 -16.88
N ILE A 154 52.94 34.25 -18.10
CA ILE A 154 51.96 33.58 -18.96
C ILE A 154 51.39 32.35 -18.25
N PHE A 155 52.23 31.42 -17.80
CA PHE A 155 51.75 30.21 -17.10
C PHE A 155 51.00 30.54 -15.80
N PHE A 156 51.45 31.55 -15.04
CA PHE A 156 50.76 31.98 -13.81
C PHE A 156 49.36 32.56 -14.11
N ILE A 157 49.23 33.44 -15.10
CA ILE A 157 47.94 34.02 -15.51
C ILE A 157 47.03 32.94 -16.09
N THR A 158 47.54 32.05 -16.95
CA THR A 158 46.79 30.93 -17.53
C THR A 158 46.30 29.96 -16.45
N PHE A 159 47.12 29.66 -15.44
CA PHE A 159 46.71 28.83 -14.29
C PHE A 159 45.52 29.44 -13.55
N TRP A 160 45.61 30.72 -13.15
CA TRP A 160 44.52 31.40 -12.45
C TRP A 160 43.25 31.56 -13.31
N PHE A 161 43.40 31.75 -14.62
CA PHE A 161 42.26 31.80 -15.55
C PHE A 161 41.57 30.44 -15.67
N ILE A 162 42.32 29.35 -15.83
CA ILE A 162 41.76 27.98 -15.88
C ILE A 162 41.11 27.61 -14.54
N TRP A 163 41.72 27.98 -13.41
CA TRP A 163 41.17 27.75 -12.08
C TRP A 163 39.83 28.49 -11.88
N LEU A 164 39.76 29.77 -12.25
CA LEU A 164 38.51 30.55 -12.25
C LEU A 164 37.46 29.97 -13.21
N ALA A 165 37.88 29.48 -14.39
CA ALA A 165 36.97 28.84 -15.34
C ALA A 165 36.39 27.51 -14.82
N MET A 166 37.19 26.67 -14.15
CA MET A 166 36.70 25.45 -13.50
C MET A 166 35.78 25.78 -12.32
N LEU A 167 36.11 26.78 -11.49
CA LEU A 167 35.24 27.22 -10.39
C LEU A 167 33.91 27.76 -10.91
N GLY A 168 33.94 28.61 -11.95
CA GLY A 168 32.74 29.12 -12.61
C GLY A 168 31.90 28.01 -13.25
N GLY A 169 32.54 27.02 -13.88
CA GLY A 169 31.86 25.83 -14.42
C GLY A 169 31.20 24.97 -13.36
N ALA A 170 31.88 24.74 -12.22
CA ALA A 170 31.31 24.00 -11.09
C ALA A 170 30.09 24.73 -10.48
N ILE A 171 30.19 26.06 -10.29
CA ILE A 171 29.07 26.88 -9.81
C ILE A 171 27.91 26.89 -10.81
N PHE A 172 28.20 26.99 -12.11
CA PHE A 172 27.19 26.91 -13.17
C PHE A 172 26.45 25.57 -13.13
N ILE A 173 27.18 24.44 -13.04
CA ILE A 173 26.58 23.10 -12.91
C ILE A 173 25.69 23.01 -11.64
N ILE A 174 26.10 23.60 -10.51
CA ILE A 174 25.29 23.59 -9.27
C ILE A 174 24.00 24.44 -9.39
N ILE A 175 23.99 25.48 -10.24
CA ILE A 175 22.83 26.36 -10.45
C ILE A 175 21.88 25.78 -11.53
N ASP A 176 22.44 25.25 -12.62
CA ASP A 176 21.70 24.78 -13.79
C ASP A 176 21.25 23.32 -13.66
N ALA A 177 21.93 22.50 -12.84
CA ALA A 177 21.42 21.18 -12.48
C ALA A 177 20.07 21.35 -11.76
N PRO A 178 18.96 20.82 -12.31
CA PRO A 178 17.70 20.83 -11.61
C PRO A 178 17.88 20.07 -10.29
N LYS A 179 17.39 20.64 -9.18
CA LYS A 179 17.38 19.94 -7.90
C LYS A 179 16.74 18.58 -8.11
N CYS A 180 17.51 17.51 -7.94
CA CYS A 180 17.00 16.15 -7.91
C CYS A 180 16.12 15.98 -6.67
N ALA A 181 14.90 16.48 -6.73
CA ALA A 181 13.84 16.08 -5.83
C ALA A 181 13.76 14.56 -5.93
N ALA A 182 13.95 13.87 -4.80
CA ALA A 182 13.66 12.46 -4.72
C ALA A 182 12.23 12.26 -5.26
N PRO A 183 11.99 11.31 -6.19
CA PRO A 183 10.67 11.15 -6.79
C PRO A 183 9.63 11.04 -5.69
N ALA A 184 8.60 11.89 -5.75
CA ALA A 184 7.69 12.08 -4.63
C ALA A 184 7.21 10.70 -4.11
N PRO A 185 7.39 10.41 -2.81
CA PRO A 185 7.05 9.09 -2.29
C PRO A 185 5.58 8.82 -2.51
N LEU A 186 5.23 7.57 -2.81
CA LEU A 186 3.84 7.19 -2.98
C LEU A 186 3.01 7.63 -1.73
N PRO A 187 1.75 8.07 -1.89
CA PRO A 187 0.87 8.36 -0.77
C PRO A 187 0.83 7.19 0.22
N TRP A 188 0.61 7.46 1.51
CA TRP A 188 0.64 6.45 2.56
C TRP A 188 -0.26 5.24 2.24
N TYR A 189 -1.45 5.50 1.67
CA TYR A 189 -2.44 4.51 1.24
C TYR A 189 -2.03 3.71 0.00
N LYS A 190 -0.91 4.05 -0.65
CA LYS A 190 -0.27 3.26 -1.71
C LYS A 190 0.98 2.53 -1.17
N ARG A 191 1.68 3.10 -0.18
CA ARG A 191 2.87 2.47 0.46
C ARG A 191 2.54 1.17 1.19
N GLY A 192 1.62 1.22 2.16
CA GLY A 192 1.39 0.11 3.09
C GLY A 192 0.26 -0.86 2.73
N LEU A 193 0.04 -1.82 3.63
CA LEU A 193 -1.24 -2.54 3.77
C LEU A 193 -2.24 -1.65 4.51
N LEU A 194 -3.54 -1.93 4.39
CA LEU A 194 -4.57 -1.35 5.25
C LEU A 194 -5.22 -2.45 6.09
N ALA A 195 -5.40 -2.20 7.40
CA ALA A 195 -6.07 -3.13 8.31
C ALA A 195 -7.53 -2.72 8.49
N LYS A 196 -8.50 -3.62 8.23
CA LYS A 196 -9.94 -3.36 8.39
C LYS A 196 -10.47 -3.97 9.69
N PHE A 197 -11.11 -3.13 10.50
CA PHE A 197 -11.79 -3.49 11.74
C PHE A 197 -13.31 -3.53 11.54
N SER A 198 -13.96 -4.52 12.16
CA SER A 198 -15.40 -4.77 12.01
C SER A 198 -16.29 -4.03 13.02
N THR A 199 -15.71 -3.25 13.95
CA THR A 199 -16.45 -2.59 15.04
C THR A 199 -16.14 -1.10 15.13
N PHE A 200 -17.12 -0.29 15.55
CA PHE A 200 -16.96 1.15 15.75
C PHE A 200 -16.43 1.48 17.16
N SER A 201 -15.27 0.92 17.47
CA SER A 201 -14.59 1.05 18.76
C SER A 201 -13.16 0.53 18.66
N VAL A 202 -12.23 1.19 19.34
CA VAL A 202 -10.86 0.67 19.53
C VAL A 202 -10.86 -0.40 20.62
N ALA A 203 -10.33 -1.58 20.34
CA ALA A 203 -9.90 -2.57 21.33
C ALA A 203 -8.44 -2.33 21.74
N GLU A 204 -8.04 -2.77 22.94
CA GLU A 204 -6.69 -2.52 23.47
C GLU A 204 -5.58 -3.06 22.55
N ASP A 205 -5.85 -4.17 21.87
CA ASP A 205 -4.98 -4.93 20.97
C ASP A 205 -4.97 -4.45 19.50
N ASP A 206 -5.85 -3.53 19.09
CA ASP A 206 -5.93 -3.07 17.68
C ASP A 206 -4.62 -2.44 17.19
N ILE A 207 -3.94 -1.69 18.07
CA ILE A 207 -2.61 -1.14 17.80
C ILE A 207 -1.57 -2.25 17.65
N VAL A 208 -1.67 -3.33 18.43
CA VAL A 208 -0.76 -4.48 18.35
C VAL A 208 -0.98 -5.23 17.03
N LYS A 209 -2.23 -5.42 16.59
CA LYS A 209 -2.57 -5.98 15.27
C LYS A 209 -1.98 -5.13 14.15
N VAL A 210 -2.23 -3.83 14.13
CA VAL A 210 -1.71 -2.90 13.11
C VAL A 210 -0.18 -2.87 13.07
N GLN A 211 0.48 -2.80 14.23
CA GLN A 211 1.95 -2.82 14.32
C GLN A 211 2.57 -4.16 13.92
N LYS A 212 1.87 -5.29 14.14
CA LYS A 212 2.22 -6.63 13.63
C LYS A 212 2.06 -6.70 12.11
N MET A 213 0.97 -6.15 11.58
CA MET A 213 0.65 -6.13 10.14
C MET A 213 1.53 -5.17 9.31
N LYS A 214 2.16 -4.17 9.94
CA LYS A 214 2.84 -3.06 9.26
C LYS A 214 1.91 -2.33 8.27
N ALA A 215 0.66 -2.16 8.68
CA ALA A 215 -0.32 -1.39 7.93
C ALA A 215 -0.02 0.12 8.04
N ALA A 216 -0.21 0.85 6.94
CA ALA A 216 -0.10 2.32 6.90
C ALA A 216 -1.43 3.03 7.21
N GLY A 217 -2.52 2.27 7.38
CA GLY A 217 -3.79 2.81 7.80
C GLY A 217 -4.71 1.77 8.43
N ALA A 218 -5.62 2.26 9.26
CA ALA A 218 -6.64 1.49 9.96
C ALA A 218 -8.03 1.95 9.52
N ILE A 219 -8.80 1.03 8.93
CA ILE A 219 -10.17 1.26 8.45
C ILE A 219 -11.14 0.78 9.53
N TYR A 220 -12.02 1.68 9.97
CA TYR A 220 -13.11 1.39 10.90
C TYR A 220 -14.45 1.60 10.19
N GLU A 221 -15.45 0.75 10.46
CA GLU A 221 -16.81 0.97 9.94
C GLU A 221 -17.60 1.93 10.83
N LEU A 222 -18.09 3.04 10.25
CA LEU A 222 -19.02 3.95 10.89
C LEU A 222 -20.46 3.43 10.70
N PRO A 223 -21.22 3.15 11.77
CA PRO A 223 -22.61 2.73 11.68
C PRO A 223 -23.45 3.77 10.93
N ALA A 224 -24.34 3.30 10.04
CA ALA A 224 -25.08 4.15 9.11
C ALA A 224 -25.95 5.21 9.82
N GLU A 225 -26.46 4.91 11.02
CA GLU A 225 -27.21 5.85 11.83
C GLU A 225 -26.38 7.05 12.33
N PHE A 226 -25.05 6.95 12.33
CA PHE A 226 -24.13 7.98 12.82
C PHE A 226 -23.51 8.86 11.73
N THR A 227 -23.65 8.53 10.44
CA THR A 227 -23.04 9.30 9.33
C THR A 227 -23.42 10.78 9.39
N TYR A 228 -24.70 11.09 9.63
CA TYR A 228 -25.20 12.47 9.73
C TYR A 228 -25.27 13.01 11.18
N THR A 229 -24.74 12.26 12.16
CA THR A 229 -24.67 12.68 13.57
C THR A 229 -23.26 12.57 14.16
N VAL A 230 -22.22 12.62 13.32
CA VAL A 230 -20.80 12.63 13.74
C VAL A 230 -20.43 13.73 14.73
N ARG A 231 -21.26 14.79 14.84
CA ARG A 231 -21.13 15.93 15.78
C ARG A 231 -21.88 15.72 17.11
N ASP A 232 -22.62 14.62 17.29
CA ASP A 232 -23.21 14.27 18.58
C ASP A 232 -22.08 13.91 19.54
N THR A 233 -22.11 14.42 20.77
CA THR A 233 -20.98 14.33 21.71
C THR A 233 -20.45 12.90 21.94
N ASP A 234 -21.35 11.90 21.98
CA ASP A 234 -20.99 10.48 22.16
C ASP A 234 -20.39 9.84 20.89
N VAL A 235 -20.67 10.39 19.70
CA VAL A 235 -20.13 9.94 18.41
C VAL A 235 -18.81 10.65 18.13
N GLU A 236 -18.78 11.98 18.26
CA GLU A 236 -17.58 12.81 18.10
C GLU A 236 -16.47 12.33 19.05
N LYS A 237 -16.82 12.01 20.30
CA LYS A 237 -15.87 11.43 21.26
C LYS A 237 -15.30 10.10 20.77
N LYS A 238 -16.12 9.16 20.28
CA LYS A 238 -15.61 7.88 19.76
C LYS A 238 -14.68 8.05 18.57
N ILE A 239 -14.99 8.98 17.67
CA ILE A 239 -14.12 9.28 16.52
C ILE A 239 -12.78 9.83 17.01
N LYS A 240 -12.79 10.75 17.99
CA LYS A 240 -11.57 11.25 18.65
C LYS A 240 -10.81 10.14 19.38
N ASP A 241 -11.48 9.27 20.13
CA ASP A 241 -10.86 8.15 20.84
C ASP A 241 -10.22 7.15 19.84
N ILE A 242 -10.81 6.97 18.65
CA ILE A 242 -10.22 6.20 17.54
C ILE A 242 -8.99 6.90 16.98
N VAL A 243 -9.11 8.14 16.49
CA VAL A 243 -7.98 8.86 15.85
C VAL A 243 -6.81 9.02 16.82
N ASN A 244 -7.07 9.44 18.07
CA ASN A 244 -6.02 9.69 19.06
C ASN A 244 -5.21 8.43 19.41
N ARG A 245 -5.76 7.22 19.24
CA ARG A 245 -5.01 5.98 19.46
C ARG A 245 -3.88 5.78 18.45
N TYR A 246 -3.99 6.37 17.25
CA TYR A 246 -3.02 6.23 16.17
C TYR A 246 -2.03 7.41 16.06
N ASN A 247 -2.26 8.54 16.73
CA ASN A 247 -1.42 9.75 16.66
C ASN A 247 0.09 9.50 16.92
N ASP A 248 0.43 8.52 17.77
CA ASP A 248 1.81 8.22 18.17
C ASP A 248 2.56 7.30 17.16
N ILE A 249 1.94 6.92 16.02
CA ILE A 249 2.51 6.04 15.00
C ILE A 249 2.18 6.48 13.57
N ASP A 250 2.99 6.08 12.58
CA ASP A 250 2.79 6.35 11.14
C ASP A 250 1.64 5.50 10.55
N VAL A 251 0.42 5.72 11.03
CA VAL A 251 -0.80 5.01 10.65
C VAL A 251 -1.98 5.98 10.58
N HIS A 252 -2.67 5.98 9.44
CA HIS A 252 -3.75 6.92 9.17
C HIS A 252 -5.14 6.27 9.34
N VAL A 253 -6.06 6.95 10.01
CA VAL A 253 -7.43 6.46 10.23
C VAL A 253 -8.33 6.75 9.02
N VAL A 254 -9.07 5.72 8.63
CA VAL A 254 -10.04 5.72 7.54
C VAL A 254 -11.40 5.29 8.08
N PHE A 255 -12.49 5.93 7.64
CA PHE A 255 -13.84 5.45 7.93
C PHE A 255 -14.54 4.94 6.67
N ASP A 256 -15.07 3.72 6.75
CA ASP A 256 -16.15 3.25 5.87
C ASP A 256 -17.44 3.94 6.32
N ILE A 257 -18.07 4.75 5.46
CA ILE A 257 -19.30 5.51 5.79
C ILE A 257 -20.47 5.13 4.87
N VAL A 258 -21.69 5.16 5.41
CA VAL A 258 -22.94 4.92 4.69
C VAL A 258 -23.76 6.23 4.65
N PRO A 259 -23.71 7.01 3.56
CA PRO A 259 -24.41 8.30 3.48
C PRO A 259 -25.71 8.25 2.68
N ASN A 260 -26.01 7.16 1.97
CA ASN A 260 -27.09 7.15 0.98
C ASN A 260 -28.50 7.03 1.55
N PHE A 261 -28.66 6.77 2.84
CA PHE A 261 -29.95 6.73 3.52
C PHE A 261 -29.85 7.26 4.93
N VAL A 262 -30.99 7.63 5.52
CA VAL A 262 -31.12 8.00 6.93
C VAL A 262 -32.29 7.27 7.60
N PRO A 263 -32.21 6.98 8.90
CA PRO A 263 -33.33 6.38 9.62
C PRO A 263 -34.53 7.34 9.71
N LYS A 264 -35.74 6.77 9.82
CA LYS A 264 -37.03 7.50 9.94
C LYS A 264 -37.06 8.57 11.03
N GLN A 265 -36.28 8.42 12.10
CA GLN A 265 -36.18 9.36 13.23
C GLN A 265 -35.05 10.39 13.07
N SER A 266 -34.39 10.47 11.91
CA SER A 266 -33.33 11.44 11.64
C SER A 266 -33.84 12.89 11.60
N ARG A 267 -32.94 13.84 11.87
CA ARG A 267 -33.21 15.28 11.70
C ARG A 267 -33.68 15.60 10.28
N ILE A 268 -32.96 15.11 9.27
CA ILE A 268 -33.23 15.40 7.85
C ILE A 268 -34.64 14.93 7.45
N MET A 269 -35.06 13.74 7.86
CA MET A 269 -36.43 13.26 7.60
C MET A 269 -37.49 14.06 8.38
N THR A 270 -37.21 14.40 9.64
CA THR A 270 -38.13 15.21 10.47
C THR A 270 -38.35 16.60 9.86
N GLU A 271 -37.29 17.21 9.30
CA GLU A 271 -37.37 18.48 8.57
C GLU A 271 -38.14 18.34 7.25
N ALA A 272 -37.95 17.27 6.46
CA ALA A 272 -38.70 17.02 5.22
C ALA A 272 -40.20 16.73 5.42
N ILE A 273 -40.59 16.21 6.59
CA ILE A 273 -42.00 16.07 6.97
C ILE A 273 -42.61 17.43 7.35
N ALA A 274 -41.84 18.33 7.99
CA ALA A 274 -42.31 19.61 8.51
C ALA A 274 -42.24 20.78 7.50
N ASP A 275 -41.31 20.73 6.55
CA ASP A 275 -41.04 21.78 5.56
C ASP A 275 -40.92 21.16 4.16
N GLU A 276 -41.88 21.47 3.28
CA GLU A 276 -41.94 20.92 1.93
C GLU A 276 -40.71 21.29 1.09
N THR A 277 -40.04 22.42 1.40
CA THR A 277 -38.80 22.85 0.73
C THR A 277 -37.58 21.97 1.05
N LYS A 278 -37.72 21.02 1.99
CA LYS A 278 -36.69 20.04 2.35
C LYS A 278 -36.90 18.67 1.71
N ARG A 279 -38.07 18.42 1.08
CA ARG A 279 -38.41 17.12 0.48
C ARG A 279 -37.45 16.71 -0.64
N SER A 280 -36.80 17.64 -1.34
CA SER A 280 -35.84 17.34 -2.42
C SER A 280 -34.57 16.61 -1.96
N ALA A 281 -34.29 16.62 -0.64
CA ALA A 281 -33.24 15.82 -0.05
C ALA A 281 -33.52 14.30 -0.14
N PHE A 282 -34.78 13.92 -0.37
CA PHE A 282 -35.23 12.54 -0.52
C PHE A 282 -35.76 12.29 -1.94
N ILE A 283 -35.84 11.02 -2.31
CA ILE A 283 -36.58 10.57 -3.49
C ILE A 283 -38.07 10.53 -3.12
N TRP A 284 -38.69 11.72 -3.07
CA TRP A 284 -40.06 11.95 -2.61
C TRP A 284 -41.04 12.03 -3.79
N ILE A 285 -42.13 11.26 -3.74
CA ILE A 285 -43.15 11.20 -4.80
C ILE A 285 -44.56 11.32 -4.22
N GLU A 286 -45.31 12.32 -4.69
CA GLU A 286 -46.68 12.61 -4.26
C GLU A 286 -47.68 11.96 -5.24
N LYS A 287 -48.27 10.83 -4.85
CA LYS A 287 -49.22 10.03 -5.64
C LYS A 287 -50.17 9.24 -4.72
N PRO A 288 -51.41 8.91 -5.15
CA PRO A 288 -52.34 8.10 -4.35
C PRO A 288 -51.88 6.66 -4.04
N GLU A 289 -50.92 6.14 -4.80
CA GLU A 289 -50.36 4.79 -4.70
C GLU A 289 -48.85 4.85 -4.96
N ALA A 290 -48.12 3.79 -4.55
CA ALA A 290 -46.68 3.67 -4.78
C ALA A 290 -46.34 3.83 -6.28
N PRO A 291 -45.29 4.59 -6.64
CA PRO A 291 -45.14 5.13 -7.99
C PRO A 291 -44.73 4.11 -9.06
N ASN A 292 -44.14 2.97 -8.65
CA ASN A 292 -43.73 1.84 -9.48
C ASN A 292 -43.50 0.60 -8.57
N LYS A 293 -43.04 -0.52 -9.14
CA LYS A 293 -42.85 -1.81 -8.45
C LYS A 293 -41.41 -2.11 -8.01
N TRP A 294 -40.55 -1.10 -7.86
CA TRP A 294 -39.19 -1.31 -7.36
C TRP A 294 -39.18 -2.08 -6.03
N LEU A 295 -38.25 -3.04 -5.89
CA LEU A 295 -38.10 -3.85 -4.70
C LEU A 295 -36.93 -3.38 -3.82
N SER A 296 -37.13 -3.47 -2.51
CA SER A 296 -36.10 -3.25 -1.51
C SER A 296 -35.11 -4.43 -1.47
N LEU A 297 -33.87 -4.20 -1.04
CA LEU A 297 -32.82 -5.21 -0.87
C LEU A 297 -33.20 -6.29 0.17
N VAL A 298 -34.12 -5.97 1.09
CA VAL A 298 -34.72 -6.93 2.04
C VAL A 298 -35.93 -7.68 1.48
N ASN A 299 -36.28 -7.44 0.21
CA ASN A 299 -37.49 -7.84 -0.51
C ASN A 299 -38.76 -7.10 -0.04
N GLY A 300 -39.81 -7.12 -0.87
CA GLY A 300 -40.97 -6.23 -0.74
C GLY A 300 -40.73 -4.84 -1.36
N SER A 301 -41.72 -3.95 -1.29
CA SER A 301 -41.69 -2.62 -1.91
C SER A 301 -40.48 -1.78 -1.47
N ALA A 302 -39.82 -1.11 -2.42
CA ALA A 302 -38.84 -0.07 -2.15
C ALA A 302 -39.48 1.27 -1.72
N TRP A 303 -40.80 1.40 -1.74
CA TRP A 303 -41.51 2.65 -1.41
C TRP A 303 -42.22 2.54 -0.05
N SER A 304 -41.93 3.49 0.84
CA SER A 304 -42.54 3.64 2.16
C SER A 304 -43.46 4.87 2.15
N GLU A 305 -44.69 4.72 2.62
CA GLU A 305 -45.63 5.85 2.76
C GLU A 305 -45.30 6.63 4.05
N VAL A 306 -44.96 7.91 3.90
CA VAL A 306 -44.47 8.75 5.01
C VAL A 306 -45.51 9.75 5.51
N LEU A 307 -46.38 10.19 4.60
CA LEU A 307 -47.64 10.91 4.82
C LEU A 307 -48.67 10.35 3.83
N PRO A 308 -49.99 10.52 4.03
CA PRO A 308 -50.99 10.01 3.10
C PRO A 308 -50.73 10.46 1.65
N GLY A 309 -50.59 9.49 0.73
CA GLY A 309 -50.27 9.75 -0.68
C GLY A 309 -48.88 10.36 -0.94
N ASN A 310 -47.94 10.21 0.00
CA ASN A 310 -46.55 10.67 -0.11
C ASN A 310 -45.62 9.48 0.13
N TYR A 311 -44.88 9.08 -0.91
CA TYR A 311 -43.96 7.94 -0.87
C TYR A 311 -42.51 8.41 -0.92
N VAL A 312 -41.68 7.80 -0.08
CA VAL A 312 -40.21 7.99 -0.08
C VAL A 312 -39.55 6.64 -0.33
N LEU A 313 -38.45 6.67 -1.09
CA LEU A 313 -37.65 5.49 -1.41
C LEU A 313 -36.93 4.93 -0.17
N SER A 314 -36.84 3.61 -0.09
CA SER A 314 -36.46 2.82 1.09
C SER A 314 -35.77 1.51 0.64
N GLN A 315 -34.74 1.61 -0.21
CA GLN A 315 -34.07 0.48 -0.86
C GLN A 315 -33.38 -0.47 0.14
N PHE A 316 -33.07 -0.01 1.35
CA PHE A 316 -32.30 -0.75 2.36
C PHE A 316 -33.16 -1.41 3.44
N GLY A 317 -34.48 -1.19 3.39
CA GLY A 317 -35.47 -1.74 4.30
C GLY A 317 -36.40 -0.67 4.87
N ASP A 318 -37.45 -1.11 5.57
CA ASP A 318 -38.44 -0.20 6.15
C ASP A 318 -37.82 0.78 7.16
N GLY A 319 -38.17 2.05 7.02
CA GLY A 319 -37.67 3.14 7.87
C GLY A 319 -36.21 3.55 7.62
N LEU A 320 -35.57 3.08 6.55
CA LEU A 320 -34.26 3.54 6.07
C LEU A 320 -34.45 4.25 4.73
N TYR A 321 -34.53 5.58 4.75
CA TYR A 321 -34.97 6.40 3.62
C TYR A 321 -33.82 6.95 2.80
N ASP A 322 -33.82 6.65 1.50
CA ASP A 322 -32.76 7.01 0.56
C ASP A 322 -32.71 8.53 0.31
N LEU A 323 -31.50 9.09 0.44
CA LEU A 323 -31.20 10.48 0.15
C LEU A 323 -30.83 10.66 -1.33
N HIS A 324 -31.25 11.79 -1.89
CA HIS A 324 -30.93 12.18 -3.26
C HIS A 324 -29.50 12.76 -3.30
N MET A 325 -28.49 11.91 -3.51
CA MET A 325 -27.09 12.25 -3.22
C MET A 325 -26.47 13.39 -4.05
N ASN A 326 -27.14 13.87 -5.09
CA ASN A 326 -26.75 15.03 -5.88
C ASN A 326 -27.57 16.30 -5.58
N ASP A 327 -28.61 16.24 -4.72
CA ASP A 327 -29.40 17.38 -4.29
C ASP A 327 -28.56 18.36 -3.43
N THR A 328 -28.87 19.65 -3.54
CA THR A 328 -28.10 20.72 -2.88
C THR A 328 -28.12 20.67 -1.35
N ILE A 329 -29.19 20.15 -0.75
CA ILE A 329 -29.31 19.96 0.70
C ILE A 329 -28.42 18.78 1.11
N VAL A 330 -28.55 17.63 0.45
CA VAL A 330 -27.76 16.41 0.76
C VAL A 330 -26.27 16.65 0.56
N LYS A 331 -25.89 17.32 -0.54
CA LYS A 331 -24.52 17.75 -0.81
C LYS A 331 -23.94 18.58 0.34
N ARG A 332 -24.69 19.56 0.84
CA ARG A 332 -24.25 20.39 1.98
C ARG A 332 -24.12 19.57 3.27
N GLU A 333 -25.15 18.78 3.61
CA GLU A 333 -25.17 17.94 4.82
C GLU A 333 -23.98 16.96 4.85
N LEU A 334 -23.71 16.26 3.74
CA LEU A 334 -22.54 15.36 3.67
C LEU A 334 -21.21 16.12 3.61
N SER A 335 -21.17 17.30 3.00
CA SER A 335 -19.98 18.17 3.05
C SER A 335 -19.62 18.57 4.48
N ASP A 336 -20.61 18.94 5.29
CA ASP A 336 -20.41 19.32 6.69
C ASP A 336 -20.05 18.13 7.59
N VAL A 337 -20.37 16.89 7.18
CA VAL A 337 -19.87 15.64 7.77
C VAL A 337 -18.40 15.41 7.37
N LEU A 338 -18.07 15.41 6.07
CA LEU A 338 -16.72 15.16 5.55
C LEU A 338 -15.70 16.18 6.11
N ARG A 339 -16.07 17.46 6.14
CA ARG A 339 -15.26 18.54 6.74
C ARG A 339 -15.05 18.34 8.24
N HIS A 340 -16.04 17.83 8.96
CA HIS A 340 -15.92 17.57 10.39
C HIS A 340 -15.01 16.36 10.64
N LEU A 341 -15.19 15.25 9.92
CA LEU A 341 -14.31 14.08 10.02
C LEU A 341 -12.84 14.45 9.73
N ALA A 342 -12.57 15.22 8.68
CA ALA A 342 -11.24 15.74 8.39
C ALA A 342 -10.68 16.59 9.56
N ALA A 343 -11.49 17.50 10.12
CA ALA A 343 -11.11 18.31 11.29
C ALA A 343 -10.94 17.50 12.60
N LEU A 344 -11.42 16.26 12.67
CA LEU A 344 -11.15 15.31 13.74
C LEU A 344 -9.86 14.50 13.51
N GLY A 345 -9.14 14.72 12.41
CA GLY A 345 -7.91 14.01 12.05
C GLY A 345 -8.13 12.73 11.23
N VAL A 346 -9.34 12.48 10.72
CA VAL A 346 -9.59 11.39 9.77
C VAL A 346 -8.89 11.69 8.45
N LYS A 347 -8.06 10.75 7.98
CA LYS A 347 -7.26 10.89 6.76
C LYS A 347 -7.81 10.13 5.56
N GLY A 348 -8.81 9.27 5.75
CA GLY A 348 -9.50 8.63 4.62
C GLY A 348 -10.99 8.39 4.81
N ILE A 349 -11.71 8.35 3.69
CA ILE A 349 -13.13 8.01 3.60
C ILE A 349 -13.33 6.94 2.53
N ARG A 350 -14.08 5.89 2.88
CA ARG A 350 -14.53 4.82 1.98
C ARG A 350 -16.06 4.85 1.88
N MET A 351 -16.55 5.25 0.72
CA MET A 351 -17.97 5.43 0.43
C MET A 351 -18.66 4.07 0.22
N LYS A 352 -19.55 3.66 1.14
CA LYS A 352 -20.42 2.47 1.00
C LYS A 352 -21.70 2.81 0.23
N ASN A 353 -22.30 1.81 -0.41
CA ASN A 353 -23.54 1.87 -1.21
C ASN A 353 -23.45 2.78 -2.45
N SER A 354 -22.24 3.06 -2.94
CA SER A 354 -21.97 4.09 -3.96
C SER A 354 -22.75 3.90 -5.27
N LYS A 355 -22.99 2.65 -5.69
CA LYS A 355 -23.79 2.32 -6.88
C LYS A 355 -25.25 2.80 -6.83
N PHE A 356 -25.80 3.12 -5.65
CA PHE A 356 -27.18 3.54 -5.43
C PHE A 356 -27.38 5.06 -5.33
N TYR A 357 -26.30 5.85 -5.37
CA TYR A 357 -26.37 7.29 -5.04
C TYR A 357 -27.18 8.12 -6.05
N ILE A 358 -27.29 7.66 -7.30
CA ILE A 358 -27.98 8.33 -8.40
C ILE A 358 -29.00 7.37 -9.02
N LEU A 359 -30.19 7.87 -9.32
CA LEU A 359 -31.32 7.11 -9.86
C LEU A 359 -31.76 7.65 -11.23
N SER A 360 -32.47 6.82 -11.99
CA SER A 360 -33.07 7.20 -13.27
C SER A 360 -34.14 8.28 -13.08
N LYS A 361 -33.97 9.40 -13.79
CA LYS A 361 -34.90 10.56 -13.79
C LYS A 361 -36.34 10.19 -14.17
N ASN A 362 -36.54 9.04 -14.82
CA ASN A 362 -37.85 8.64 -15.37
C ASN A 362 -38.66 7.71 -14.46
N ILE A 363 -38.05 7.16 -13.38
CA ILE A 363 -38.72 6.38 -12.31
C ILE A 363 -39.62 5.23 -12.88
N GLN A 364 -39.16 4.57 -13.94
CA GLN A 364 -39.87 3.48 -14.63
C GLN A 364 -39.74 2.15 -13.87
N ASP A 365 -40.68 1.22 -14.05
CA ASP A 365 -40.57 -0.16 -13.56
C ASP A 365 -39.25 -0.80 -14.06
N GLU A 366 -38.56 -1.56 -13.20
CA GLU A 366 -37.43 -2.40 -13.63
C GLU A 366 -37.93 -3.58 -14.47
N ILE A 367 -37.05 -4.19 -15.26
CA ILE A 367 -37.36 -5.39 -16.04
C ILE A 367 -36.77 -6.65 -15.40
N PRO A 368 -37.27 -7.86 -15.71
CA PRO A 368 -36.68 -9.10 -15.24
C PRO A 368 -35.24 -9.29 -15.73
N SER A 369 -34.32 -9.70 -14.86
CA SER A 369 -32.92 -10.01 -15.17
C SER A 369 -32.74 -11.30 -15.98
N GLY A 370 -33.79 -12.13 -16.06
CA GLY A 370 -33.74 -13.46 -16.64
C GLY A 370 -33.08 -14.52 -15.75
N ASN A 371 -32.62 -14.16 -14.54
CA ASN A 371 -32.03 -15.10 -13.61
C ASN A 371 -33.11 -16.00 -12.97
N THR A 372 -33.10 -17.28 -13.35
CA THR A 372 -34.09 -18.29 -12.91
C THR A 372 -33.87 -18.82 -11.49
N GLN A 373 -32.83 -18.36 -10.77
CA GLN A 373 -32.64 -18.66 -9.35
C GLN A 373 -33.57 -17.85 -8.42
N TYR A 374 -34.19 -16.78 -8.93
CA TYR A 374 -35.01 -15.86 -8.16
C TYR A 374 -36.46 -15.82 -8.69
N ASP A 375 -37.41 -15.51 -7.79
CA ASP A 375 -38.81 -15.25 -8.14
C ASP A 375 -39.14 -13.74 -8.15
N LEU A 376 -40.29 -13.36 -8.72
CA LEU A 376 -40.69 -11.96 -8.91
C LEU A 376 -40.78 -11.11 -7.63
N THR A 377 -40.87 -11.74 -6.45
CA THR A 377 -40.89 -11.05 -5.14
C THR A 377 -39.49 -10.78 -4.58
N GLN A 378 -38.45 -11.33 -5.22
CA GLN A 378 -37.07 -11.29 -4.76
C GLN A 378 -36.24 -10.28 -5.54
N TYR A 379 -35.35 -9.57 -4.85
CA TYR A 379 -34.53 -8.50 -5.44
C TYR A 379 -33.73 -8.99 -6.68
N GLY A 380 -33.11 -10.16 -6.63
CA GLY A 380 -32.27 -10.70 -7.72
C GLY A 380 -32.98 -11.04 -9.03
N PHE A 381 -34.32 -11.06 -9.06
CA PHE A 381 -35.11 -11.28 -10.28
C PHE A 381 -35.14 -10.05 -11.21
N TRP A 382 -34.78 -8.86 -10.73
CA TRP A 382 -34.86 -7.60 -11.46
C TRP A 382 -33.48 -7.09 -11.89
N THR A 383 -33.42 -6.26 -12.94
CA THR A 383 -32.17 -5.75 -13.52
C THR A 383 -31.50 -4.61 -12.75
N HIS A 384 -32.25 -3.83 -11.97
CA HIS A 384 -31.77 -2.65 -11.22
C HIS A 384 -31.13 -1.56 -12.11
N THR A 385 -31.61 -1.50 -13.35
CA THR A 385 -31.21 -0.59 -14.44
C THR A 385 -31.67 0.86 -14.28
N HIS A 386 -32.54 1.13 -13.32
CA HIS A 386 -33.00 2.48 -12.96
C HIS A 386 -32.63 2.87 -11.53
N THR A 387 -32.27 1.89 -10.71
CA THR A 387 -31.93 2.02 -9.29
C THR A 387 -30.44 1.93 -8.98
N THR A 388 -29.59 1.47 -9.92
CA THR A 388 -28.13 1.42 -9.74
C THR A 388 -27.33 1.91 -10.95
N PHE A 389 -26.06 2.29 -10.71
CA PHE A 389 -25.06 2.62 -11.75
C PHE A 389 -25.54 3.63 -12.82
N GLN A 390 -26.13 4.74 -12.38
CA GLN A 390 -26.64 5.79 -13.26
C GLN A 390 -25.57 6.86 -13.59
N GLU A 391 -25.79 7.60 -14.67
CA GLU A 391 -24.91 8.69 -15.12
C GLU A 391 -24.86 9.86 -14.12
N GLY A 392 -23.70 10.54 -14.04
CA GLY A 392 -23.46 11.62 -13.07
C GLY A 392 -23.03 11.15 -11.68
N LEU A 393 -22.90 9.84 -11.46
CA LEU A 393 -22.34 9.26 -10.24
C LEU A 393 -20.88 9.70 -10.01
N GLY A 394 -20.03 9.60 -11.04
CA GLY A 394 -18.64 10.03 -10.95
C GLY A 394 -18.47 11.52 -10.66
N ASP A 395 -19.27 12.39 -11.27
CA ASP A 395 -19.26 13.84 -10.96
C ASP A 395 -19.66 14.11 -9.51
N THR A 396 -20.73 13.44 -9.04
CA THR A 396 -21.22 13.57 -7.66
C THR A 396 -20.17 13.09 -6.64
N LEU A 397 -19.49 11.97 -6.91
CA LEU A 397 -18.40 11.48 -6.07
C LEU A 397 -17.17 12.39 -6.12
N TYR A 398 -16.86 12.99 -7.27
CA TYR A 398 -15.72 13.90 -7.44
C TYR A 398 -15.92 15.21 -6.65
N GLU A 399 -17.15 15.73 -6.59
CA GLU A 399 -17.46 16.86 -5.70
C GLU A 399 -17.21 16.53 -4.22
N TYR A 400 -17.64 15.35 -3.75
CA TYR A 400 -17.37 14.91 -2.38
C TYR A 400 -15.87 14.65 -2.11
N LYS A 401 -15.17 14.06 -3.08
CA LYS A 401 -13.71 13.89 -3.07
C LYS A 401 -13.01 15.23 -2.86
N ALA A 402 -13.25 16.19 -3.75
CA ALA A 402 -12.62 17.50 -3.70
C ALA A 402 -12.93 18.25 -2.39
N ILE A 403 -14.13 18.05 -1.81
CA ILE A 403 -14.49 18.64 -0.52
C ILE A 403 -13.72 18.01 0.65
N PHE A 404 -13.46 16.71 0.62
CA PHE A 404 -12.64 16.03 1.63
C PHE A 404 -11.15 16.37 1.48
N GLU A 405 -10.60 16.32 0.25
CA GLU A 405 -9.20 16.70 -0.04
C GLU A 405 -8.89 18.14 0.37
N ASN A 406 -9.75 19.11 0.02
CA ASN A 406 -9.60 20.51 0.46
C ASN A 406 -9.85 20.72 1.97
N SER A 407 -10.04 19.66 2.76
CA SER A 407 -10.22 19.70 4.21
C SER A 407 -9.15 18.94 5.00
N THR A 408 -8.29 18.14 4.35
CA THR A 408 -7.14 17.48 4.97
C THR A 408 -6.06 17.13 3.96
N ASP A 409 -4.80 17.44 4.29
CA ASP A 409 -3.62 16.99 3.54
C ASP A 409 -3.52 15.46 3.50
N ASP A 410 -2.90 14.90 2.46
CA ASP A 410 -2.72 13.46 2.23
C ASP A 410 -4.02 12.63 2.37
N ALA A 411 -5.15 13.20 1.93
CA ALA A 411 -6.44 12.55 1.92
C ALA A 411 -6.47 11.26 1.09
N LEU A 412 -7.30 10.31 1.52
CA LEU A 412 -7.78 9.18 0.74
C LEU A 412 -9.29 9.28 0.56
N PHE A 413 -9.79 9.37 -0.67
CA PHE A 413 -11.21 9.25 -0.98
C PHE A 413 -11.44 8.11 -1.99
N THR A 414 -12.18 7.09 -1.57
CA THR A 414 -12.52 5.96 -2.46
C THR A 414 -13.85 5.31 -2.06
N VAL A 415 -14.21 4.22 -2.72
CA VAL A 415 -15.37 3.37 -2.40
C VAL A 415 -14.99 2.16 -1.57
N ALA A 416 -15.99 1.56 -0.92
CA ALA A 416 -15.86 0.34 -0.13
C ALA A 416 -16.28 -0.95 -0.89
N GLU A 417 -16.79 -0.83 -2.11
CA GLU A 417 -17.42 -1.90 -2.91
C GLU A 417 -16.83 -2.00 -4.31
N ASP A 418 -17.07 -3.12 -4.99
CA ASP A 418 -16.67 -3.34 -6.38
C ASP A 418 -17.37 -2.39 -7.35
N MET A 419 -16.58 -1.65 -8.12
CA MET A 419 -17.04 -0.82 -9.23
C MET A 419 -17.26 -1.70 -10.47
N ILE A 420 -18.34 -2.48 -10.46
CA ILE A 420 -18.72 -3.43 -11.53
C ILE A 420 -18.82 -2.71 -12.90
N ARG A 421 -19.19 -1.43 -12.89
CA ARG A 421 -19.25 -0.54 -14.06
C ARG A 421 -18.34 0.67 -13.85
N PRO A 422 -17.01 0.57 -14.08
CA PRO A 422 -16.06 1.65 -13.81
C PRO A 422 -16.35 2.96 -14.56
N GLU A 423 -17.04 2.88 -15.70
CA GLU A 423 -17.32 4.02 -16.58
C GLU A 423 -18.26 5.05 -15.94
N VAL A 424 -19.25 4.63 -15.13
CA VAL A 424 -20.19 5.58 -14.48
C VAL A 424 -19.59 6.28 -13.26
N TYR A 425 -18.46 5.79 -12.75
CA TYR A 425 -17.68 6.43 -11.68
C TYR A 425 -16.67 7.44 -12.23
N LYS A 426 -16.59 7.63 -13.56
CA LYS A 426 -15.81 8.71 -14.15
C LYS A 426 -16.62 10.00 -14.19
N THR A 427 -15.94 11.13 -14.06
CA THR A 427 -16.54 12.44 -14.33
C THR A 427 -16.90 12.55 -15.82
N HIS A 428 -17.70 13.55 -16.18
CA HIS A 428 -17.97 13.90 -17.58
C HIS A 428 -16.71 14.16 -18.43
N ASN A 429 -15.57 14.46 -17.79
CA ASN A 429 -14.27 14.66 -18.44
C ASN A 429 -13.41 13.38 -18.51
N GLY A 430 -13.92 12.23 -18.01
CA GLY A 430 -13.24 10.93 -18.03
C GLY A 430 -12.27 10.68 -16.87
N GLU A 431 -12.14 11.62 -15.92
CA GLU A 431 -11.32 11.50 -14.73
C GLU A 431 -11.94 10.54 -13.69
N MET A 432 -11.13 9.85 -12.90
CA MET A 432 -11.61 8.91 -11.88
C MET A 432 -12.03 9.64 -10.59
N SER A 433 -13.26 9.44 -10.13
CA SER A 433 -13.79 10.09 -8.92
C SER A 433 -13.23 9.57 -7.58
N VAL A 434 -12.23 8.68 -7.61
CA VAL A 434 -11.68 7.94 -6.46
C VAL A 434 -10.19 7.65 -6.64
N ASP A 435 -9.41 7.62 -5.55
CA ASP A 435 -7.94 7.53 -5.60
C ASP A 435 -7.38 6.11 -5.85
N ILE A 436 -8.08 5.11 -5.32
CA ILE A 436 -7.76 3.68 -5.44
C ILE A 436 -9.05 2.89 -5.68
N PRO A 437 -9.55 2.84 -6.93
CA PRO A 437 -10.78 2.12 -7.27
C PRO A 437 -10.65 0.61 -7.03
N MET A 438 -11.79 -0.07 -6.82
CA MET A 438 -11.86 -1.52 -6.65
C MET A 438 -12.60 -2.14 -7.83
N TYR A 439 -11.94 -3.00 -8.62
CA TYR A 439 -12.47 -3.53 -9.87
C TYR A 439 -12.84 -5.00 -9.80
N GLY A 440 -14.07 -5.26 -9.38
CA GLY A 440 -14.71 -6.56 -9.46
C GLY A 440 -14.00 -7.65 -8.64
N ARG A 441 -14.40 -8.89 -8.92
CA ARG A 441 -14.05 -10.05 -8.10
C ARG A 441 -12.61 -10.57 -8.27
N PHE A 442 -11.63 -9.72 -8.56
CA PHE A 442 -10.25 -10.14 -8.85
C PHE A 442 -9.65 -11.02 -7.76
N VAL A 443 -9.76 -10.64 -6.49
CA VAL A 443 -9.19 -11.41 -5.37
C VAL A 443 -9.85 -12.79 -5.24
N GLN A 444 -11.16 -12.88 -5.47
CA GLN A 444 -11.93 -14.13 -5.48
C GLN A 444 -11.56 -14.98 -6.70
N ASN A 445 -11.37 -14.35 -7.86
CA ASN A 445 -11.01 -14.98 -9.12
C ASN A 445 -9.58 -15.53 -9.13
N LEU A 446 -8.69 -15.10 -8.22
CA LEU A 446 -7.37 -15.71 -8.05
C LEU A 446 -7.47 -17.16 -7.53
N GLY A 447 -8.52 -17.50 -6.79
CA GLY A 447 -8.75 -18.85 -6.28
C GLY A 447 -9.20 -19.89 -7.33
N SER A 448 -9.13 -19.60 -8.64
CA SER A 448 -9.48 -20.56 -9.69
C SER A 448 -8.78 -20.30 -11.02
N GLU A 449 -8.19 -21.35 -11.60
CA GLU A 449 -7.65 -21.38 -12.97
C GLU A 449 -8.67 -20.93 -14.04
N ALA A 450 -9.97 -21.12 -13.80
CA ALA A 450 -11.05 -20.73 -14.73
C ALA A 450 -11.10 -19.22 -15.05
N HIS A 451 -10.45 -18.38 -14.25
CA HIS A 451 -10.39 -16.93 -14.45
C HIS A 451 -8.99 -16.42 -14.86
N LEU A 452 -8.04 -17.31 -15.16
CA LEU A 452 -6.64 -16.95 -15.48
C LEU A 452 -6.55 -15.87 -16.56
N SER A 453 -7.27 -16.03 -17.68
CA SER A 453 -7.27 -15.07 -18.80
C SER A 453 -7.79 -13.69 -18.42
N ALA A 454 -8.85 -13.62 -17.62
CA ALA A 454 -9.41 -12.36 -17.11
C ALA A 454 -8.49 -11.68 -16.10
N ASN A 455 -7.82 -12.48 -15.25
CA ASN A 455 -6.85 -12.00 -14.26
C ASN A 455 -5.61 -11.42 -14.96
N THR A 456 -5.04 -12.11 -15.96
CA THR A 456 -3.91 -11.61 -16.77
C THR A 456 -4.29 -10.33 -17.51
N GLU A 457 -5.49 -10.27 -18.10
CA GLU A 457 -5.96 -9.07 -18.81
C GLU A 457 -6.20 -7.87 -17.87
N LEU A 458 -6.65 -8.10 -16.63
CA LEU A 458 -6.69 -7.04 -15.62
C LEU A 458 -5.28 -6.61 -15.20
N MET A 459 -4.32 -7.54 -15.10
CA MET A 459 -2.91 -7.19 -14.84
C MET A 459 -2.30 -6.36 -15.97
N ARG A 460 -2.56 -6.65 -17.24
CA ARG A 460 -2.11 -5.79 -18.36
C ARG A 460 -2.62 -4.35 -18.23
N LYS A 461 -3.85 -4.16 -17.73
CA LYS A 461 -4.43 -2.83 -17.45
C LYS A 461 -3.80 -2.10 -16.25
N MET A 462 -2.98 -2.76 -15.44
CA MET A 462 -2.17 -2.12 -14.40
C MET A 462 -0.85 -1.56 -14.95
N VAL A 463 -0.35 -2.07 -16.08
CA VAL A 463 0.88 -1.57 -16.76
C VAL A 463 0.71 -0.12 -17.22
N THR A 464 -0.51 0.30 -17.57
CA THR A 464 -0.84 1.69 -17.94
C THR A 464 -1.04 2.62 -16.72
N GLY A 465 -0.65 2.19 -15.52
CA GLY A 465 -0.61 3.03 -14.31
C GLY A 465 -1.84 2.98 -13.41
N ALA A 466 -2.80 2.07 -13.66
CA ALA A 466 -3.93 1.88 -12.77
C ALA A 466 -3.47 1.33 -11.40
N TRP A 467 -3.93 1.97 -10.31
CA TRP A 467 -3.62 1.56 -8.94
C TRP A 467 -4.90 1.18 -8.20
N LEU A 468 -5.05 -0.10 -7.85
CA LEU A 468 -6.32 -0.63 -7.38
C LEU A 468 -6.34 -0.94 -5.88
N GLN A 469 -7.55 -1.07 -5.34
CA GLN A 469 -7.81 -1.60 -4.01
C GLN A 469 -8.01 -3.12 -4.11
N TRP A 470 -7.32 -3.91 -3.28
CA TRP A 470 -7.58 -5.34 -3.16
C TRP A 470 -8.30 -5.60 -1.84
N ASN A 471 -9.53 -6.10 -1.85
CA ASN A 471 -10.21 -6.50 -0.63
C ASN A 471 -9.97 -7.99 -0.31
N LEU A 472 -9.31 -8.27 0.81
CA LEU A 472 -9.04 -9.61 1.33
C LEU A 472 -9.93 -9.95 2.56
N GLU A 473 -10.98 -9.20 2.83
CA GLU A 473 -11.94 -9.45 3.93
C GLU A 473 -12.49 -10.89 3.94
N ASP A 474 -12.74 -11.46 2.75
CA ASP A 474 -13.22 -12.83 2.57
C ASP A 474 -12.10 -13.85 2.24
N ILE A 475 -10.82 -13.53 2.45
CA ILE A 475 -9.69 -14.38 2.03
C ILE A 475 -9.74 -15.81 2.58
N ASN A 476 -10.20 -15.99 3.82
CA ASN A 476 -10.37 -17.29 4.47
C ASN A 476 -11.47 -18.17 3.82
N LYS A 477 -12.28 -17.64 2.90
CA LYS A 477 -13.23 -18.38 2.05
C LYS A 477 -12.66 -18.70 0.66
N ILE A 478 -11.74 -17.88 0.18
CA ILE A 478 -11.14 -17.96 -1.17
C ILE A 478 -9.96 -18.93 -1.17
N ALA A 479 -9.13 -18.87 -0.14
CA ALA A 479 -7.98 -19.73 0.10
C ALA A 479 -7.94 -20.09 1.59
N SER A 480 -8.86 -20.97 2.02
CA SER A 480 -9.02 -21.39 3.43
C SER A 480 -7.73 -21.94 4.05
N ASP A 481 -6.93 -22.62 3.23
CA ASP A 481 -5.80 -23.42 3.69
C ASP A 481 -4.50 -22.61 3.64
N ASN A 482 -4.35 -21.75 2.63
CA ASN A 482 -3.12 -21.03 2.32
C ASN A 482 -3.35 -19.56 1.89
N PRO A 483 -3.95 -18.71 2.76
CA PRO A 483 -4.24 -17.31 2.42
C PRO A 483 -2.97 -16.49 2.14
N SER A 484 -1.81 -16.92 2.64
CA SER A 484 -0.51 -16.27 2.39
C SER A 484 -0.09 -16.27 0.91
N ALA A 485 -0.55 -17.22 0.09
CA ALA A 485 -0.24 -17.25 -1.34
C ALA A 485 -0.80 -16.03 -2.08
N ILE A 486 -2.11 -15.80 -1.96
CA ILE A 486 -2.77 -14.63 -2.54
C ILE A 486 -2.23 -13.33 -1.91
N ILE A 487 -1.93 -13.31 -0.61
CA ILE A 487 -1.36 -12.12 0.05
C ILE A 487 0.02 -11.78 -0.54
N TYR A 488 0.94 -12.73 -0.67
CA TYR A 488 2.24 -12.48 -1.32
C TYR A 488 2.07 -12.07 -2.79
N PHE A 489 1.15 -12.68 -3.53
CA PHE A 489 0.91 -12.34 -4.94
C PHE A 489 0.39 -10.91 -5.12
N LEU A 490 -0.52 -10.45 -4.25
CA LEU A 490 -1.05 -9.08 -4.29
C LEU A 490 -0.08 -8.03 -3.74
N SER A 491 0.96 -8.43 -3.00
CA SER A 491 1.82 -7.51 -2.24
C SER A 491 2.72 -6.61 -3.08
N LEU A 492 3.18 -7.06 -4.26
CA LEU A 492 4.04 -6.29 -5.17
C LEU A 492 3.29 -5.75 -6.42
N LEU A 493 1.99 -6.05 -6.58
CA LEU A 493 1.15 -5.47 -7.64
C LEU A 493 0.96 -3.95 -7.46
N PRO A 494 0.61 -3.21 -8.54
CA PRO A 494 0.11 -1.83 -8.49
C PRO A 494 -1.25 -1.73 -7.76
N GLY A 495 -1.22 -1.78 -6.44
CA GLY A 495 -2.42 -1.76 -5.63
C GLY A 495 -2.18 -1.86 -4.13
N THR A 496 -3.26 -1.65 -3.39
CA THR A 496 -3.29 -1.53 -1.93
C THR A 496 -4.12 -2.68 -1.35
N PRO A 497 -3.49 -3.68 -0.71
CA PRO A 497 -4.20 -4.76 -0.05
C PRO A 497 -4.86 -4.27 1.25
N ILE A 498 -6.16 -4.47 1.36
CA ILE A 498 -6.97 -4.33 2.57
C ILE A 498 -7.16 -5.72 3.17
N LEU A 499 -6.64 -5.95 4.38
CA LEU A 499 -6.79 -7.21 5.10
C LEU A 499 -7.68 -7.01 6.34
N PRO A 500 -8.53 -7.97 6.71
CA PRO A 500 -9.23 -7.94 7.98
C PRO A 500 -8.21 -8.04 9.13
N ALA A 501 -8.35 -7.19 10.14
CA ALA A 501 -7.46 -7.19 11.30
C ALA A 501 -7.70 -8.39 12.23
N ASP A 502 -8.93 -8.90 12.25
CA ASP A 502 -9.37 -10.07 13.01
C ASP A 502 -9.39 -11.33 12.13
N GLY A 503 -9.14 -12.51 12.70
CA GLY A 503 -9.26 -13.79 11.99
C GLY A 503 -8.09 -14.14 11.08
N LEU A 504 -7.02 -13.35 11.10
CA LEU A 504 -5.74 -13.60 10.41
C LEU A 504 -4.59 -13.96 11.37
N ASP A 505 -4.91 -14.31 12.61
CA ASP A 505 -3.94 -14.61 13.67
C ASP A 505 -2.98 -15.76 13.34
N LYS A 506 -3.45 -16.71 12.51
CA LYS A 506 -2.68 -17.85 11.99
C LYS A 506 -1.55 -17.44 11.03
N LEU A 507 -1.59 -16.25 10.44
CA LEU A 507 -0.57 -15.83 9.47
C LEU A 507 0.77 -15.60 10.16
N ASN A 508 1.81 -16.13 9.53
CA ASN A 508 3.20 -16.03 9.97
C ASN A 508 3.62 -14.56 10.08
N GLY A 509 3.98 -14.12 11.29
CA GLY A 509 4.36 -12.72 11.56
C GLY A 509 5.58 -12.23 10.75
N SER A 510 6.41 -13.14 10.22
CA SER A 510 7.49 -12.77 9.31
C SER A 510 6.98 -12.28 7.94
N MET A 511 5.83 -12.76 7.47
CA MET A 511 5.25 -12.36 6.19
C MET A 511 4.98 -10.86 6.12
N TYR A 512 4.36 -10.28 7.16
CA TYR A 512 4.12 -8.83 7.22
C TYR A 512 5.41 -8.01 7.19
N LYS A 513 6.49 -8.52 7.80
CA LYS A 513 7.82 -7.90 7.73
C LYS A 513 8.38 -7.97 6.30
N HIS A 514 8.30 -9.13 5.63
CA HIS A 514 8.74 -9.28 4.24
C HIS A 514 7.96 -8.35 3.31
N ILE A 515 6.64 -8.27 3.45
CA ILE A 515 5.77 -7.40 2.64
C ILE A 515 6.11 -5.93 2.84
N ALA A 516 6.31 -5.48 4.09
CA ALA A 516 6.73 -4.12 4.37
C ALA A 516 8.10 -3.81 3.74
N GLN A 517 9.06 -4.73 3.82
CA GLN A 517 10.38 -4.58 3.18
C GLN A 517 10.25 -4.51 1.64
N LEU A 518 9.50 -5.43 1.03
CA LEU A 518 9.23 -5.45 -0.41
C LEU A 518 8.58 -4.16 -0.91
N ARG A 519 7.55 -3.66 -0.21
CA ARG A 519 6.84 -2.43 -0.57
C ARG A 519 7.66 -1.16 -0.27
N SER A 520 8.60 -1.20 0.68
CA SER A 520 9.56 -0.12 0.90
C SER A 520 10.67 -0.01 -0.16
N SER A 521 10.82 -1.03 -1.03
CA SER A 521 11.90 -1.06 -2.02
C SER A 521 11.76 0.02 -3.11
N PRO A 522 12.87 0.54 -3.66
CA PRO A 522 12.84 1.45 -4.81
C PRO A 522 12.14 0.86 -6.04
N SER A 523 12.18 -0.47 -6.20
CA SER A 523 11.48 -1.20 -7.27
C SER A 523 9.96 -1.25 -7.07
N TYR A 524 9.45 -1.17 -5.83
CA TYR A 524 8.02 -1.00 -5.58
C TYR A 524 7.58 0.47 -5.65
N MET A 525 8.37 1.38 -5.05
CA MET A 525 8.04 2.80 -4.92
C MET A 525 8.14 3.56 -6.25
N HIS A 526 9.14 3.25 -7.06
CA HIS A 526 9.52 4.01 -8.26
C HIS A 526 9.88 3.12 -9.46
N GLY A 527 9.65 1.81 -9.36
CA GLY A 527 9.97 0.82 -10.39
C GLY A 527 8.78 0.42 -11.25
N ASP A 528 9.08 0.16 -12.51
CA ASP A 528 8.14 -0.18 -13.57
C ASP A 528 7.51 -1.57 -13.33
N PHE A 529 6.28 -1.76 -13.81
CA PHE A 529 5.52 -2.99 -13.65
C PHE A 529 5.34 -3.69 -15.00
N HIS A 530 5.73 -4.96 -15.08
CA HIS A 530 5.69 -5.77 -16.30
C HIS A 530 4.95 -7.08 -16.04
N THR A 531 4.12 -7.53 -16.98
CA THR A 531 3.37 -8.81 -16.91
C THR A 531 3.96 -9.83 -17.86
N PHE A 532 3.95 -11.11 -17.48
CA PHE A 532 4.49 -12.20 -18.31
C PHE A 532 3.39 -13.23 -18.56
N ASP A 533 3.10 -13.49 -19.84
CA ASP A 533 2.12 -14.48 -20.24
C ASP A 533 2.63 -15.92 -20.00
N SER A 534 1.73 -16.80 -19.57
CA SER A 534 1.96 -18.24 -19.39
C SER A 534 0.62 -18.99 -19.48
N GLU A 535 0.66 -20.29 -19.75
CA GLU A 535 -0.53 -21.11 -19.98
C GLU A 535 -1.34 -21.38 -18.70
N HIS A 536 -0.67 -21.46 -17.54
CA HIS A 536 -1.26 -21.90 -16.27
C HIS A 536 -0.87 -21.03 -15.06
N LEU A 537 0.00 -20.03 -15.24
CA LEU A 537 0.61 -19.26 -14.15
C LEU A 537 0.36 -17.76 -14.32
N LEU A 538 0.19 -17.04 -13.21
CA LEU A 538 0.20 -15.57 -13.21
C LEU A 538 1.58 -15.08 -12.78
N ALA A 539 2.24 -14.31 -13.65
CA ALA A 539 3.59 -13.79 -13.39
C ALA A 539 3.74 -12.31 -13.71
N TYR A 540 4.53 -11.61 -12.90
CA TYR A 540 4.86 -10.20 -13.09
C TYR A 540 6.21 -9.82 -12.48
N ALA A 541 6.79 -8.70 -12.94
CA ALA A 541 8.02 -8.14 -12.41
C ALA A 541 7.84 -6.69 -11.95
N ARG A 542 8.66 -6.30 -10.96
CA ARG A 542 8.93 -4.91 -10.55
C ARG A 542 10.40 -4.59 -10.79
N ILE A 543 10.68 -3.67 -11.72
CA ILE A 543 12.03 -3.36 -12.21
C ILE A 543 12.38 -1.92 -11.82
N LYS A 544 13.57 -1.68 -11.26
CA LYS A 544 14.16 -0.34 -11.23
C LYS A 544 15.66 -0.40 -11.51
N SER A 545 16.11 0.33 -12.52
CA SER A 545 17.53 0.41 -12.86
C SER A 545 18.38 0.79 -11.64
N GLY A 546 19.56 0.17 -11.50
CA GLY A 546 20.47 0.32 -10.36
C GLY A 546 20.00 -0.32 -9.04
N ASN A 547 18.84 -0.98 -8.98
CA ASN A 547 18.25 -1.55 -7.77
C ASN A 547 17.84 -3.02 -7.98
N PRO A 548 17.73 -3.85 -6.92
CA PRO A 548 17.23 -5.21 -7.05
C PRO A 548 15.80 -5.23 -7.60
N GLY A 549 15.58 -5.97 -8.69
CA GLY A 549 14.26 -6.25 -9.23
C GLY A 549 13.62 -7.45 -8.53
N TYR A 550 12.30 -7.52 -8.61
CA TYR A 550 11.51 -8.64 -8.10
C TYR A 550 10.68 -9.28 -9.21
N PHE A 551 10.57 -10.60 -9.19
CA PHE A 551 9.72 -11.40 -10.09
C PHE A 551 8.81 -12.25 -9.22
N VAL A 552 7.51 -12.20 -9.48
CA VAL A 552 6.47 -12.86 -8.67
C VAL A 552 5.73 -13.82 -9.56
N VAL A 553 5.59 -15.07 -9.09
CA VAL A 553 4.85 -16.12 -9.78
C VAL A 553 3.84 -16.74 -8.83
N TYR A 554 2.60 -16.89 -9.27
CA TYR A 554 1.52 -17.55 -8.55
C TYR A 554 0.91 -18.67 -9.42
N ASN A 555 0.69 -19.83 -8.79
CA ASN A 555 0.00 -20.97 -9.38
C ASN A 555 -1.45 -21.05 -8.84
N PRO A 556 -2.48 -20.65 -9.60
CA PRO A 556 -3.89 -20.78 -9.23
C PRO A 556 -4.46 -22.20 -9.47
N THR A 557 -3.64 -23.15 -9.91
CA THR A 557 -4.07 -24.50 -10.31
C THR A 557 -3.85 -25.52 -9.17
N GLU A 558 -4.61 -26.63 -9.20
CA GLU A 558 -4.52 -27.71 -8.20
C GLU A 558 -3.30 -28.63 -8.39
N VAL A 559 -2.50 -28.42 -9.44
CA VAL A 559 -1.32 -29.25 -9.79
C VAL A 559 -0.06 -28.41 -9.86
N GLU A 560 1.11 -29.04 -9.73
CA GLU A 560 2.40 -28.37 -9.87
C GLU A 560 2.65 -27.98 -11.34
N ARG A 561 3.14 -26.76 -11.57
CA ARG A 561 3.35 -26.19 -12.92
C ARG A 561 4.78 -25.66 -13.05
N LYS A 562 5.33 -25.71 -14.28
CA LYS A 562 6.66 -25.16 -14.60
C LYS A 562 6.57 -23.73 -15.12
N GLY A 563 7.51 -22.90 -14.71
CA GLY A 563 7.66 -21.48 -15.08
C GLY A 563 8.16 -21.24 -16.50
N ASN A 564 7.49 -21.78 -17.52
CA ASN A 564 7.81 -21.49 -18.91
C ASN A 564 7.33 -20.05 -19.25
N PHE A 565 8.25 -19.08 -19.21
CA PHE A 565 7.98 -17.66 -19.39
C PHE A 565 8.87 -17.05 -20.48
N THR A 566 8.36 -16.06 -21.22
CA THR A 566 9.19 -15.29 -22.17
C THR A 566 9.87 -14.14 -21.44
N LEU A 567 11.07 -14.37 -20.92
CA LEU A 567 11.80 -13.49 -19.98
C LEU A 567 12.42 -12.21 -20.61
N GLN A 568 11.62 -11.44 -21.35
CA GLN A 568 12.09 -10.18 -21.97
C GLN A 568 12.61 -9.20 -20.90
N GLY A 569 13.89 -8.84 -21.00
CA GLY A 569 14.57 -7.92 -20.07
C GLY A 569 14.92 -8.50 -18.69
N LEU A 570 14.64 -9.78 -18.43
CA LEU A 570 14.96 -10.45 -17.16
C LEU A 570 16.14 -11.44 -17.33
N PRO A 571 16.97 -11.63 -16.29
CA PRO A 571 18.01 -12.65 -16.32
C PRO A 571 17.42 -14.06 -16.14
N GLU A 572 17.99 -15.05 -16.84
CA GLU A 572 17.63 -16.47 -16.73
C GLU A 572 17.66 -17.00 -15.29
N LYS A 573 18.59 -16.47 -14.48
CA LYS A 573 18.89 -16.92 -13.12
C LYS A 573 18.52 -15.85 -12.09
N MET A 574 17.77 -16.26 -11.07
CA MET A 574 17.31 -15.40 -9.98
C MET A 574 17.59 -16.07 -8.62
N SER A 575 17.38 -15.35 -7.51
CA SER A 575 17.53 -15.87 -6.14
C SER A 575 16.19 -15.90 -5.41
N LEU A 576 15.99 -16.88 -4.53
CA LEU A 576 14.75 -17.04 -3.78
C LEU A 576 14.66 -15.98 -2.67
N HIS A 577 13.68 -15.07 -2.74
CA HIS A 577 13.51 -14.00 -1.75
C HIS A 577 12.48 -14.38 -0.68
N SER A 578 11.27 -14.73 -1.08
CA SER A 578 10.15 -15.04 -0.16
C SER A 578 9.07 -15.85 -0.87
N PHE A 579 8.31 -16.65 -0.14
CA PHE A 579 7.33 -17.60 -0.68
C PHE A 579 6.21 -17.86 0.33
N SER A 580 5.05 -18.35 -0.13
CA SER A 580 3.91 -18.72 0.72
C SER A 580 4.13 -20.02 1.48
N ASP A 581 3.39 -20.22 2.57
CA ASP A 581 3.65 -21.32 3.53
C ASP A 581 3.48 -22.74 2.91
N ASN A 582 2.82 -22.85 1.76
CA ASN A 582 2.66 -24.07 0.95
C ASN A 582 3.65 -24.26 -0.21
N PHE A 583 4.57 -23.32 -0.47
CA PHE A 583 5.54 -23.48 -1.55
C PHE A 583 6.61 -24.52 -1.18
N ILE A 584 6.75 -25.58 -1.97
CA ILE A 584 7.70 -26.66 -1.71
C ILE A 584 9.04 -26.34 -2.40
N ILE A 585 10.10 -26.19 -1.60
CA ILE A 585 11.46 -26.02 -2.13
C ILE A 585 11.97 -27.40 -2.61
N SER A 586 11.85 -27.65 -3.93
CA SER A 586 12.44 -28.82 -4.58
C SER A 586 13.97 -28.81 -4.50
N SER A 587 14.61 -29.96 -4.74
CA SER A 587 16.09 -30.08 -4.72
C SER A 587 16.80 -29.19 -5.75
N ASN A 588 16.10 -28.81 -6.82
CA ASN A 588 16.61 -27.97 -7.90
C ASN A 588 16.49 -26.48 -7.55
N ASN A 589 15.48 -26.12 -6.75
CA ASN A 589 15.22 -24.76 -6.25
C ASN A 589 16.20 -24.36 -5.11
N THR A 590 17.50 -24.49 -5.34
CA THR A 590 18.52 -24.04 -4.37
C THR A 590 18.41 -22.53 -4.15
N LYS A 591 18.66 -22.04 -2.92
CA LYS A 591 18.35 -20.66 -2.50
C LYS A 591 19.02 -19.56 -3.35
N SER A 592 20.08 -19.90 -4.08
CA SER A 592 20.84 -19.00 -4.95
C SER A 592 20.94 -19.60 -6.36
N ASN A 593 20.52 -18.84 -7.37
CA ASN A 593 20.57 -19.20 -8.80
C ASN A 593 19.54 -20.27 -9.23
N ILE A 594 18.26 -20.03 -8.95
CA ILE A 594 17.15 -20.75 -9.60
C ILE A 594 17.12 -20.35 -11.08
N LEU A 595 17.13 -21.34 -11.98
CA LEU A 595 16.82 -21.15 -13.40
C LEU A 595 15.31 -20.99 -13.56
N THR A 596 14.89 -19.89 -14.18
CA THR A 596 13.47 -19.50 -14.16
C THR A 596 12.59 -20.46 -14.98
N ASP A 597 13.10 -21.00 -16.08
CA ASP A 597 12.40 -22.00 -16.91
C ASP A 597 12.31 -23.38 -16.22
N GLU A 598 13.19 -23.64 -15.24
CA GLU A 598 13.18 -24.87 -14.44
C GLU A 598 12.32 -24.75 -13.16
N LEU A 599 11.84 -23.54 -12.84
CA LEU A 599 11.04 -23.26 -11.64
C LEU A 599 9.74 -24.06 -11.63
N GLU A 600 9.68 -25.07 -10.77
CA GLU A 600 8.45 -25.76 -10.39
C GLU A 600 7.74 -24.97 -9.28
N VAL A 601 6.45 -24.68 -9.48
CA VAL A 601 5.61 -23.91 -8.54
C VAL A 601 4.45 -24.78 -8.08
N SER A 602 4.43 -25.09 -6.79
CA SER A 602 3.47 -26.01 -6.17
C SER A 602 2.02 -25.48 -6.20
N PRO A 603 0.99 -26.35 -6.08
CA PRO A 603 -0.42 -25.96 -6.15
C PRO A 603 -0.81 -24.81 -5.21
N GLY A 604 -1.59 -23.86 -5.72
CA GLY A 604 -2.11 -22.74 -4.91
C GLY A 604 -1.03 -21.88 -4.24
N SER A 605 0.23 -21.88 -4.72
CA SER A 605 1.37 -21.25 -4.03
C SER A 605 1.96 -20.06 -4.80
N THR A 606 2.61 -19.16 -4.06
CA THR A 606 3.29 -17.98 -4.61
C THR A 606 4.77 -17.98 -4.24
N VAL A 607 5.61 -17.69 -5.21
CA VAL A 607 7.05 -17.48 -5.04
C VAL A 607 7.46 -16.10 -5.55
N ILE A 608 8.35 -15.44 -4.79
CA ILE A 608 8.96 -14.16 -5.12
C ILE A 608 10.47 -14.39 -5.23
N LEU A 609 10.99 -14.14 -6.42
CA LEU A 609 12.41 -14.17 -6.74
C LEU A 609 12.95 -12.74 -6.79
N SER A 610 14.23 -12.58 -6.49
CA SER A 610 14.97 -11.33 -6.65
C SER A 610 16.13 -11.49 -7.64
N TYR A 611 16.41 -10.43 -8.39
CA TYR A 611 17.47 -10.39 -9.39
C TYR A 611 18.09 -8.99 -9.50
N VAL A 612 19.24 -8.91 -10.15
CA VAL A 612 19.79 -7.62 -10.62
C VAL A 612 19.25 -7.39 -12.03
N PRO A 613 18.53 -6.29 -12.31
CA PRO A 613 18.05 -6.00 -13.65
C PRO A 613 19.21 -5.96 -14.65
N LEU A 614 18.99 -6.51 -15.84
CA LEU A 614 19.91 -6.34 -16.95
C LEU A 614 20.00 -4.85 -17.30
N LYS A 615 21.17 -4.39 -17.77
CA LYS A 615 21.25 -3.06 -18.35
C LYS A 615 20.44 -3.06 -19.65
N SER A 616 19.60 -2.05 -19.82
CA SER A 616 19.13 -1.65 -21.14
C SER A 616 20.32 -1.04 -21.90
N ASP A 617 20.72 -1.70 -22.99
CA ASP A 617 21.64 -1.15 -23.99
C ASP A 617 20.96 -0.04 -24.84
#